data_AF-J9ECG3-F1
#
_entry.id   AF-J9ECG3-F1
#
_cell.length_a   1.000
_cell.length_b   1.000
_cell.length_c   1.000
_cell.angle_alpha   90.00
_cell.angle_beta   90.00
_cell.angle_gamma   90.00
#
_symmetry.space_group_name_H-M   'P 1'
#
loop_
_entity.id
_entity.type
_entity.pdbx_description
1 polymer ?
#
loop_
_entity_poly.entity_id
_entity_poly.type
_entity_poly.pdbx_seq_one_letter_code
_entity_poly.pdbx_strand_id
1 'polypeptide(L)'
;MFCVFGWQRSLLMQLASLPLGYFSNRELMAILMPTLIAICYQNPMAIDLIKPSLSAKTFAVYLEAAQDEQFPEPARFPRKFWSDAIEYFR
;
A
#
# COMPACT_ATOMS: atom_id res chain seq x y z
N MET A 1 -23.82 5.76 27.63
CA MET A 1 -23.74 4.63 26.68
C MET A 1 -22.46 4.84 25.88
N PHE A 2 -21.37 4.19 26.29
CA PHE A 2 -20.07 4.33 25.64
C PHE A 2 -20.02 3.36 24.47
N CYS A 3 -20.20 3.86 23.25
CA CYS A 3 -19.99 3.07 22.05
C CYS A 3 -18.51 2.65 22.01
N VAL A 4 -18.23 1.37 22.22
CA VAL A 4 -16.91 0.76 22.04
C VAL A 4 -16.65 0.67 20.53
N PHE A 5 -16.29 1.79 19.90
CA PHE A 5 -15.90 1.87 18.48
C PHE A 5 -14.37 1.71 18.31
N GLY A 6 -13.72 0.91 19.15
CA GLY A 6 -12.27 0.97 19.34
C GLY A 6 -11.46 -0.29 18.97
N TRP A 7 -12.08 -1.35 18.46
CA TRP A 7 -11.39 -2.66 18.35
C TRP A 7 -11.61 -3.45 17.06
N GLN A 8 -12.10 -2.81 16.01
CA GLN A 8 -11.94 -3.36 14.66
C GLN A 8 -10.78 -2.61 14.01
N ARG A 9 -9.59 -3.22 13.99
CA ARG A 9 -8.50 -2.72 13.14
C ARG A 9 -9.06 -2.59 11.73
N SER A 10 -8.96 -1.41 11.12
CA SER A 10 -9.40 -1.21 9.74
C SER A 10 -8.72 -2.26 8.85
N LEU A 11 -9.41 -2.73 7.81
CA LEU A 11 -8.83 -3.72 6.88
C LEU A 11 -7.47 -3.26 6.37
N LEU A 12 -7.32 -1.94 6.12
CA LEU A 12 -6.05 -1.31 5.78
C LEU A 12 -4.96 -1.55 6.85
N MET A 13 -5.27 -1.35 8.13
CA MET A 13 -4.33 -1.58 9.23
C MET A 13 -3.96 -3.06 9.36
N GLN A 14 -4.91 -3.97 9.11
CA GLN A 14 -4.65 -5.42 9.11
C GLN A 14 -3.71 -5.81 7.97
N LEU A 15 -3.92 -5.26 6.76
CA LEU A 15 -3.05 -5.46 5.60
C LEU A 15 -1.65 -4.88 5.82
N ALA A 16 -1.54 -3.71 6.44
CA ALA A 16 -0.27 -3.08 6.77
C ALA A 16 0.47 -3.81 7.92
N SER A 17 -0.25 -4.52 8.78
CA SER A 17 0.30 -5.27 9.93
C SER A 17 0.55 -6.76 9.61
N LEU A 18 0.61 -7.14 8.33
CA LEU A 18 0.86 -8.53 7.94
C LEU A 18 2.26 -9.01 8.41
N PRO A 19 2.44 -10.32 8.67
CA PRO A 19 3.73 -10.86 9.05
C PRO A 19 4.80 -10.63 7.98
N LEU A 20 6.06 -10.46 8.39
CA LEU A 20 7.19 -10.25 7.48
C LEU A 20 7.29 -11.30 6.35
N GLY A 21 6.90 -12.55 6.61
CA GLY A 21 6.88 -13.60 5.58
C GLY A 21 5.97 -13.30 4.38
N TYR A 22 4.94 -12.48 4.57
CA TYR A 22 4.08 -11.99 3.49
C TYR A 22 4.77 -10.95 2.62
N PHE A 23 5.66 -10.14 3.21
CA PHE A 23 6.49 -9.18 2.51
C PHE A 23 7.73 -9.83 1.85
N SER A 24 8.18 -10.98 2.35
CA SER A 24 9.28 -11.75 1.75
C SER A 24 8.87 -12.51 0.49
N ASN A 25 7.58 -12.83 0.31
CA ASN A 25 7.10 -13.54 -0.87
C ASN A 25 6.74 -12.53 -1.97
N ARG A 26 7.48 -12.59 -3.08
CA ARG A 26 7.33 -11.70 -4.24
C ARG A 26 5.93 -11.72 -4.85
N GLU A 27 5.27 -12.88 -4.90
CA GLU A 27 3.92 -13.00 -5.46
C GLU A 27 2.87 -12.34 -4.57
N LEU A 28 3.01 -12.48 -3.25
CA LEU A 28 2.12 -11.83 -2.29
C LEU A 28 2.34 -10.32 -2.25
N MET A 29 3.60 -9.88 -2.33
CA MET A 29 3.97 -8.47 -2.42
C MET A 29 3.42 -7.82 -3.70
N ALA A 30 3.48 -8.54 -4.82
CA ALA A 30 2.93 -8.11 -6.11
C ALA A 30 1.41 -7.86 -6.07
N ILE A 31 0.71 -8.44 -5.10
CA ILE A 31 -0.72 -8.23 -4.88
C ILE A 31 -0.95 -7.16 -3.81
N LEU A 32 -0.24 -7.26 -2.68
CA LEU A 32 -0.42 -6.40 -1.52
C LEU A 32 -0.04 -4.94 -1.80
N MET A 33 1.12 -4.71 -2.41
CA MET A 33 1.62 -3.34 -2.62
C MET A 33 0.72 -2.51 -3.53
N PRO A 34 0.30 -2.99 -4.72
CA PRO A 34 -0.65 -2.24 -5.56
C PRO A 34 -2.00 -1.99 -4.87
N THR A 35 -2.44 -2.92 -4.01
CA THR A 35 -3.69 -2.76 -3.26
C THR A 35 -3.57 -1.66 -2.21
N LEU A 36 -2.47 -1.61 -1.46
CA LEU A 36 -2.21 -0.55 -0.49
C LEU A 36 -2.04 0.80 -1.17
N ILE A 37 -1.30 0.85 -2.28
CA ILE A 37 -1.12 2.04 -3.11
C ILE A 37 -2.46 2.59 -3.57
N ALA A 38 -3.35 1.74 -4.10
CA ALA A 38 -4.67 2.16 -4.56
C ALA A 38 -5.55 2.72 -3.44
N ILE A 39 -5.41 2.22 -2.21
CA ILE A 39 -6.16 2.74 -1.04
C ILE A 39 -5.57 4.06 -0.53
N CYS A 40 -4.24 4.19 -0.56
CA CYS A 40 -3.53 5.35 -0.01
C CYS A 40 -3.39 6.52 -0.99
N TYR A 41 -3.47 6.27 -2.29
CA TYR A 41 -3.37 7.31 -3.31
C TYR A 41 -4.52 8.32 -3.16
N GLN A 42 -4.18 9.61 -3.07
CA GLN A 42 -5.11 10.72 -2.81
C GLN A 42 -5.91 10.60 -1.49
N ASN A 43 -5.49 9.76 -0.55
CA ASN A 43 -6.16 9.58 0.74
C ASN A 43 -5.20 9.80 1.91
N PRO A 44 -5.05 11.05 2.41
CA PRO A 44 -4.11 11.36 3.48
C PRO A 44 -4.48 10.69 4.81
N MET A 45 -5.76 10.42 5.07
CA MET A 45 -6.19 9.67 6.26
C MET A 45 -5.72 8.22 6.22
N ALA A 46 -5.82 7.57 5.05
CA ALA A 46 -5.32 6.20 4.86
C ALA A 46 -3.81 6.13 5.07
N ILE A 47 -3.06 7.12 4.57
CA ILE A 47 -1.61 7.21 4.81
C ILE A 47 -1.32 7.36 6.30
N ASP A 48 -2.03 8.24 7.00
CA ASP A 48 -1.81 8.47 8.43
C ASP A 48 -2.06 7.21 9.27
N LEU A 49 -3.07 6.42 8.89
CA LEU A 49 -3.38 5.14 9.53
C LEU A 49 -2.28 4.08 9.36
N ILE A 50 -1.59 4.04 8.21
CA ILE A 50 -0.56 3.02 7.95
C ILE A 50 0.85 3.43 8.38
N LYS A 51 1.13 4.74 8.56
CA LYS A 51 2.44 5.26 9.01
C LYS A 51 3.10 4.44 10.14
N PRO A 52 2.39 4.00 11.21
CA PRO A 52 3.02 3.23 12.28
C PRO A 52 3.48 1.82 11.85
N SER A 53 2.94 1.26 10.77
CA SER A 53 3.27 -0.08 10.28
C SER A 53 4.13 -0.05 9.01
N LEU A 54 3.90 0.91 8.13
CA LEU A 54 4.55 1.01 6.82
C LEU A 54 4.71 2.48 6.40
N SER A 55 5.90 2.83 5.92
CA SER A 55 6.16 4.18 5.40
C SER A 55 5.60 4.33 3.98
N ALA A 56 4.98 5.48 3.69
CA ALA A 56 4.52 5.84 2.34
C ALA A 56 5.65 5.83 1.31
N LYS A 57 6.89 6.12 1.71
CA LYS A 57 8.07 6.05 0.83
C LYS A 57 8.30 4.67 0.24
N THR A 58 7.90 3.62 0.95
CA THR A 58 7.98 2.23 0.46
C THR A 58 7.17 2.04 -0.82
N PHE A 59 6.06 2.77 -0.97
CA PHE A 59 5.23 2.74 -2.17
C PHE A 59 5.91 3.40 -3.36
N ALA A 60 6.55 4.55 -3.15
CA ALA A 60 7.31 5.23 -4.20
C ALA A 60 8.43 4.32 -4.73
N VAL A 61 9.23 3.75 -3.82
CA VAL A 61 10.31 2.82 -4.17
C VAL A 61 9.77 1.58 -4.90
N TYR A 62 8.64 1.04 -4.46
CA TYR A 62 8.01 -0.10 -5.12
C TYR A 62 7.54 0.24 -6.54
N LEU A 63 6.93 1.42 -6.75
CA LEU A 63 6.50 1.88 -8.07
C LEU A 63 7.68 2.18 -9.00
N GLU A 64 8.78 2.71 -8.48
CA GLU A 64 10.03 2.92 -9.22
C GLU A 64 10.63 1.57 -9.67
N ALA A 65 10.74 0.60 -8.78
CA ALA A 65 11.23 -0.73 -9.12
C ALA A 65 10.30 -1.47 -10.12
N ALA A 66 8.99 -1.29 -9.99
CA ALA A 66 8.02 -1.92 -10.88
C ALA A 66 7.96 -1.29 -12.29
N GLN A 67 8.53 -0.10 -12.50
CA GLN A 67 8.71 0.46 -13.85
C GLN A 67 9.84 -0.23 -14.62
N ASP A 68 10.86 -0.69 -13.90
CA ASP A 68 12.03 -1.35 -14.49
C ASP A 68 11.75 -2.83 -14.82
N GLU A 69 10.95 -3.50 -13.99
CA GLU A 69 10.57 -4.90 -14.20
C GLU A 69 9.23 -5.06 -14.94
N GLN A 70 9.20 -5.89 -16.00
CA GLN A 70 7.98 -6.31 -16.69
C GLN A 70 7.13 -7.22 -15.78
N PHE A 71 6.44 -6.65 -14.80
CA PHE A 71 5.48 -7.39 -13.99
C PHE A 71 4.27 -7.80 -14.83
N PRO A 72 3.82 -9.07 -14.77
CA PRO A 72 2.63 -9.53 -15.46
C PRO A 72 1.39 -8.83 -14.88
N GLU A 73 0.54 -8.29 -15.75
CA GLU A 73 -0.75 -7.70 -15.38
C GLU A 73 -1.65 -8.76 -14.70
N PRO A 74 -2.38 -8.39 -13.63
CA PRO A 74 -3.21 -7.19 -13.56
C PRO A 74 -2.71 -6.22 -12.49
N ALA A 75 -2.11 -5.11 -12.93
CA ALA A 75 -1.78 -4.02 -12.02
C ALA A 75 -3.09 -3.45 -11.45
N ARG A 76 -3.41 -3.78 -10.18
CA ARG A 76 -4.59 -3.24 -9.47
C ARG A 76 -4.56 -1.71 -9.35
N PHE A 77 -3.39 -1.10 -9.58
CA PHE A 77 -3.21 0.34 -9.66
C PHE A 77 -2.82 0.76 -11.10
N PRO A 78 -3.63 1.60 -11.79
CA PRO A 78 -3.41 1.91 -13.21
C PRO A 78 -2.08 2.61 -13.48
N ARG A 79 -1.31 2.12 -14.47
CA ARG A 79 0.02 2.67 -14.85
C ARG A 79 0.03 4.17 -15.16
N LYS A 80 -1.07 4.69 -15.71
CA LYS A 80 -1.24 6.12 -15.99
C LYS A 80 -1.08 7.03 -14.77
N PHE A 81 -1.31 6.52 -13.57
CA PHE A 81 -1.20 7.28 -12.32
C PHE A 81 0.12 7.06 -11.58
N TRP A 82 1.03 6.24 -12.11
CA TRP A 82 2.25 5.88 -11.37
C TRP A 82 3.19 7.06 -11.18
N SER A 83 3.40 7.88 -12.20
CA SER A 83 4.24 9.08 -12.09
C SER A 83 3.72 10.05 -11.02
N ASP A 84 2.41 10.31 -11.02
CA ASP A 84 1.74 11.17 -10.04
C ASP A 84 1.78 10.56 -8.62
N ALA A 85 1.55 9.25 -8.52
CA ALA A 85 1.63 8.53 -7.25
C ALA A 85 3.04 8.53 -6.65
N ILE A 86 4.08 8.38 -7.47
CA ILE A 86 5.47 8.46 -7.01
C ILE A 86 5.76 9.83 -6.42
N GLU A 87 5.31 10.90 -7.08
CA GLU A 87 5.46 12.27 -6.56
C GLU A 87 4.67 12.46 -5.27
N TYR A 88 3.46 11.92 -5.20
CA TYR A 88 2.59 12.01 -4.02
C TYR A 88 3.15 11.29 -2.78
N PHE A 89 3.86 10.18 -2.94
CA PHE A 89 4.39 9.37 -1.83
C PHE A 89 5.84 9.72 -1.41
N ARG A 90 6.49 10.65 -2.12
CA ARG A 90 7.89 11.04 -1.89
C ARG A 90 8.07 11.86 -0.60
#